data_AF-A0A3Q3NP65-F1
#
_entry.id   AF-A0A3Q3NP65-F1
#
_cell.length_a   1.000
_cell.length_b   1.000
_cell.length_c   1.000
_cell.angle_alpha   90.00
_cell.angle_beta   90.00
_cell.angle_gamma   90.00
#
_symmetry.space_group_name_H-M   'P 1'
#
loop_
_entity.id
_entity.type
_entity.pdbx_description
1 polymer ?
#
loop_
_entity_poly.entity_id
_entity_poly.type
_entity_poly.pdbx_seq_one_letter_code
_entity_poly.pdbx_strand_id
1 'polypeptide(L)'
;LSKALVNMPGCTSIINLSYQDGSEGSSSNPAKYNNQNYGQLKDSHVRRGTEFVDKTFPPNNSSLGDLPKYIFIYFLHRFEQEILKRQGSSDEAVFCNKGASRFDFGQGSVGNCWFLAAISALTFHKSLMVQVVPMDQSFKDHAGIFHFRFWRFGHWVDVVIDDHLPVLDNKLLSVRSKSGNEFWVPLLEKAYAKYENKLAHLHFEHCSMLH
;
A
#
# COMPACT_ATOMS: atom_id res chain seq x y z
N LEU A 1 -16.84 -2.64 47.44
CA LEU A 1 -16.25 -3.51 46.41
C LEU A 1 -17.15 -3.54 45.18
N SER A 2 -17.11 -2.49 44.35
CA SER A 2 -17.69 -2.48 43.00
C SER A 2 -17.32 -1.16 42.33
N LYS A 3 -17.00 -1.22 41.04
CA LYS A 3 -16.69 -0.13 40.10
C LYS A 3 -15.27 0.46 40.13
N ALA A 4 -14.30 -0.30 39.62
CA ALA A 4 -13.05 0.26 39.07
C ALA A 4 -12.44 -0.65 37.98
N LEU A 5 -13.27 -1.21 37.09
CA LEU A 5 -12.82 -2.10 36.01
C LEU A 5 -13.36 -1.71 34.63
N VAL A 6 -13.60 -0.42 34.39
CA VAL A 6 -13.98 0.07 33.06
C VAL A 6 -13.07 1.24 32.71
N ASN A 7 -12.47 1.16 31.52
CA ASN A 7 -11.56 2.11 30.86
C ASN A 7 -10.06 1.88 31.06
N MET A 8 -9.56 0.79 30.47
CA MET A 8 -8.28 0.86 29.77
C MET A 8 -8.53 1.50 28.39
N PRO A 9 -7.86 2.59 27.99
CA PRO A 9 -7.99 3.15 26.65
C PRO A 9 -7.32 2.21 25.65
N GLY A 10 -8.08 1.67 24.69
CA GLY A 10 -7.49 0.96 23.55
C GLY A 10 -6.72 1.93 22.64
N CYS A 11 -5.74 1.44 21.87
CA CYS A 11 -4.91 2.25 20.95
C CYS A 11 -5.70 3.20 20.03
N THR A 12 -6.96 2.87 19.73
CA THR A 12 -7.89 3.71 18.96
C THR A 12 -8.15 5.08 19.60
N SER A 13 -8.13 5.16 20.94
CA SER A 13 -8.34 6.42 21.66
C SER A 13 -7.16 7.38 21.52
N ILE A 14 -5.92 6.87 21.52
CA ILE A 14 -4.70 7.68 21.40
C ILE A 14 -4.56 8.33 20.02
N ILE A 15 -4.99 7.62 18.96
CA ILE A 15 -4.97 8.14 17.57
C ILE A 15 -5.90 9.36 17.42
N ASN A 16 -7.02 9.41 18.14
CA ASN A 16 -8.00 10.50 18.01
C ASN A 16 -7.73 11.71 18.93
N LEU A 17 -6.76 11.63 19.84
CA LEU A 17 -6.60 12.62 20.93
C LEU A 17 -5.72 13.83 20.57
N SER A 18 -5.08 13.87 19.40
CA SER A 18 -4.01 14.84 19.12
C SER A 18 -4.38 15.97 18.14
N TYR A 19 -5.44 15.82 17.34
CA TYR A 19 -5.80 16.77 16.27
C TYR A 19 -7.31 17.07 16.25
N GLN A 20 -7.67 18.36 16.12
CA GLN A 20 -9.06 18.75 15.88
C GLN A 20 -9.51 18.21 14.51
N ASP A 21 -10.73 17.70 14.43
CA ASP A 21 -11.30 17.22 13.17
C ASP A 21 -11.23 18.33 12.09
N GLY A 22 -10.74 17.98 10.90
CA GLY A 22 -10.52 18.91 9.78
C GLY A 22 -9.14 19.61 9.76
N SER A 23 -8.38 19.61 10.86
CA SER A 23 -7.00 20.11 10.84
C SER A 23 -6.09 19.20 10.00
N GLU A 24 -5.04 19.75 9.39
CA GLU A 24 -4.07 18.93 8.64
C GLU A 24 -3.41 17.91 9.57
N GLY A 25 -3.36 16.66 9.14
CA GLY A 25 -2.89 15.54 9.95
C GLY A 25 -4.01 14.82 10.72
N SER A 26 -5.25 15.32 10.68
CA SER A 26 -6.42 14.59 11.19
C SER A 26 -6.82 13.43 10.28
N SER A 27 -7.71 12.55 10.74
CA SER A 27 -8.25 11.45 9.93
C SER A 27 -9.08 11.95 8.74
N SER A 28 -9.75 13.08 8.87
CA SER A 28 -10.58 13.70 7.83
C SER A 28 -9.78 14.60 6.87
N ASN A 29 -8.64 15.14 7.31
CA ASN A 29 -7.72 15.92 6.47
C ASN A 29 -6.26 15.49 6.69
N PRO A 30 -5.86 14.31 6.19
CA PRO A 30 -4.49 13.83 6.33
C PRO A 30 -3.48 14.76 5.66
N ALA A 31 -2.28 14.85 6.23
CA ALA A 31 -1.17 15.59 5.63
C ALA A 31 -0.76 14.95 4.29
N LYS A 32 -0.40 15.77 3.30
CA LYS A 32 -0.08 15.29 1.95
C LYS A 32 1.40 14.95 1.84
N TYR A 33 1.73 13.67 1.70
CA TYR A 33 3.12 13.26 1.52
C TYR A 33 3.68 13.83 0.21
N ASN A 34 4.89 14.40 0.26
CA ASN A 34 5.53 15.09 -0.87
C ASN A 34 4.63 16.15 -1.55
N ASN A 35 3.69 16.75 -0.81
CA ASN A 35 2.72 17.73 -1.31
C ASN A 35 1.83 17.20 -2.47
N GLN A 36 1.64 15.88 -2.56
CA GLN A 36 0.80 15.27 -3.59
C GLN A 36 -0.66 15.20 -3.12
N ASN A 37 -1.59 15.76 -3.89
CA ASN A 37 -3.03 15.67 -3.64
C ASN A 37 -3.65 14.61 -4.56
N TYR A 38 -4.11 13.49 -3.98
CA TYR A 38 -4.69 12.37 -4.74
C TYR A 38 -5.81 12.82 -5.68
N GLY A 39 -6.82 13.53 -5.18
CA GLY A 39 -7.99 13.95 -5.97
C GLY A 39 -7.60 14.85 -7.14
N GLN A 40 -6.77 15.87 -6.90
CA GLN A 40 -6.33 16.79 -7.95
C GLN A 40 -5.47 16.10 -9.02
N LEU A 41 -4.57 15.20 -8.59
CA LEU A 41 -3.72 14.43 -9.51
C LEU A 41 -4.58 13.48 -10.35
N LYS A 42 -5.47 12.71 -9.73
CA LYS A 42 -6.41 11.82 -10.41
C LYS A 42 -7.23 12.58 -11.44
N ASP A 43 -7.90 13.66 -11.05
CA ASP A 43 -8.76 14.45 -11.94
C ASP A 43 -7.99 15.06 -13.12
N SER A 44 -6.74 15.47 -12.90
CA SER A 44 -5.87 15.98 -13.96
C SER A 44 -5.51 14.89 -14.97
N HIS A 45 -5.12 13.72 -14.49
CA HIS A 45 -4.71 12.59 -15.31
C HIS A 45 -5.88 11.97 -16.08
N VAL A 46 -7.04 11.80 -15.44
CA VAL A 46 -8.29 11.36 -16.08
C VAL A 46 -8.70 12.32 -17.19
N ARG A 47 -8.74 13.64 -16.94
CA ARG A 47 -9.12 14.64 -17.96
C ARG A 47 -8.19 14.67 -19.16
N ARG A 48 -6.90 14.43 -18.94
CA ARG A 48 -5.88 14.40 -20.00
C ARG A 48 -5.83 13.07 -20.75
N GLY A 49 -6.49 12.02 -20.26
CA GLY A 49 -6.35 10.67 -20.78
C GLY A 49 -4.92 10.13 -20.64
N THR A 50 -4.21 10.54 -19.59
CA THR A 50 -2.81 10.16 -19.34
C THR A 50 -2.68 9.44 -18.01
N GLU A 51 -1.74 8.50 -17.92
CA GLU A 51 -1.48 7.77 -16.68
C GLU A 51 -0.55 8.53 -15.74
N PHE A 52 -0.74 8.36 -14.45
CA PHE A 52 0.10 8.90 -13.40
C PHE A 52 1.37 8.06 -13.29
N VAL A 53 2.51 8.74 -13.31
CA VAL A 53 3.82 8.18 -12.98
C VAL A 53 4.38 9.01 -11.85
N ASP A 54 4.69 8.37 -10.73
CA ASP A 54 5.10 9.03 -9.52
C ASP A 54 6.55 9.46 -9.60
N LYS A 55 6.76 10.74 -9.91
CA LYS A 55 8.10 11.33 -9.99
C LYS A 55 8.85 11.34 -8.67
N THR A 56 8.15 11.21 -7.54
CA THR A 56 8.76 11.20 -6.20
C THR A 56 9.16 9.80 -5.75
N PHE A 57 8.70 8.77 -6.46
CA PHE A 57 9.05 7.38 -6.24
C PHE A 57 9.06 6.64 -7.58
N PRO A 58 9.98 7.00 -8.49
CA PRO A 58 9.90 6.59 -9.88
C PRO A 58 10.10 5.07 -10.03
N PRO A 59 9.50 4.44 -11.05
CA PRO A 59 9.58 3.00 -11.29
C PRO A 59 10.94 2.60 -11.89
N ASN A 60 12.02 2.84 -11.16
CA ASN A 60 13.40 2.52 -11.55
C ASN A 60 14.28 2.22 -10.31
N ASN A 61 15.57 2.01 -10.54
CA ASN A 61 16.52 1.61 -9.51
C ASN A 61 16.64 2.60 -8.34
N SER A 62 16.31 3.89 -8.50
CA SER A 62 16.37 4.85 -7.39
C SER A 62 15.34 4.57 -6.30
N SER A 63 14.20 3.95 -6.64
CA SER A 63 13.17 3.57 -5.67
C SER A 63 13.42 2.20 -5.07
N LEU A 64 14.14 1.34 -5.81
CA LEU A 64 14.54 0.01 -5.33
C LEU A 64 15.60 0.12 -4.23
N GLY A 65 16.54 1.06 -4.33
CA GLY A 65 17.69 1.13 -3.43
C GLY A 65 18.83 0.22 -3.89
N ASP A 66 19.80 -0.04 -3.01
CA ASP A 66 20.99 -0.83 -3.34
C ASP A 66 20.66 -2.33 -3.44
N LEU A 67 20.45 -2.81 -4.66
CA LEU A 67 20.24 -4.22 -4.96
C LEU A 67 21.54 -4.87 -5.48
N PRO A 68 21.74 -6.18 -5.21
CA PRO A 68 22.79 -6.94 -5.86
C PRO A 68 22.65 -6.90 -7.39
N LYS A 69 23.76 -6.65 -8.10
CA LYS A 69 23.79 -6.42 -9.57
C LYS A 69 23.22 -7.56 -10.42
N TYR A 70 23.07 -8.76 -9.87
CA TYR A 70 22.52 -9.93 -10.56
C TYR A 70 20.99 -10.03 -10.47
N ILE A 71 20.34 -9.17 -9.67
CA ILE A 71 18.89 -9.13 -9.56
C ILE A 71 18.34 -8.17 -10.61
N PHE A 72 17.68 -8.71 -11.63
CA PHE A 72 16.99 -7.92 -12.63
C PHE A 72 15.54 -7.68 -12.20
N ILE A 73 15.30 -6.54 -11.56
CA ILE A 73 13.95 -6.05 -11.30
C ILE A 73 13.60 -5.01 -12.36
N TYR A 74 12.40 -5.15 -12.91
CA TYR A 74 11.78 -4.17 -13.78
C TYR A 74 10.38 -3.86 -13.27
N PHE A 75 9.84 -2.73 -13.71
CA PHE A 75 8.52 -2.26 -13.33
C PHE A 75 7.57 -2.43 -14.49
N LEU A 76 6.42 -3.07 -14.25
CA LEU A 76 5.39 -3.22 -15.26
C LEU A 76 4.18 -2.36 -14.93
N HIS A 77 3.74 -1.63 -15.94
CA HIS A 77 2.50 -0.87 -15.96
C HIS A 77 1.34 -1.77 -16.38
N ARG A 78 0.16 -1.60 -15.76
CA ARG A 78 -0.98 -2.53 -15.89
C ARG A 78 -0.60 -4.00 -15.68
N PHE A 79 0.35 -4.23 -14.79
CA PHE A 79 0.91 -5.56 -14.58
C PHE A 79 -0.14 -6.57 -14.10
N GLU A 80 -1.21 -6.09 -13.47
CA GLU A 80 -2.32 -6.90 -13.02
C GLU A 80 -2.94 -7.73 -14.15
N GLN A 81 -3.17 -7.12 -15.32
CA GLN A 81 -3.75 -7.80 -16.48
C GLN A 81 -2.79 -8.84 -17.06
N GLU A 82 -1.50 -8.53 -17.07
CA GLU A 82 -0.46 -9.43 -17.57
C GLU A 82 -0.25 -10.63 -16.63
N ILE A 83 -0.32 -10.41 -15.32
CA ILE A 83 -0.30 -11.50 -14.33
C ILE A 83 -1.48 -12.42 -14.51
N LEU A 84 -2.70 -11.88 -14.64
CA LEU A 84 -3.91 -12.68 -14.75
C LEU A 84 -3.87 -13.55 -16.00
N LYS A 85 -3.46 -12.98 -17.13
CA LYS A 85 -3.20 -13.74 -18.37
C LYS A 85 -2.19 -14.87 -18.17
N ARG A 86 -1.05 -14.60 -17.52
CA ARG A 86 -0.01 -15.61 -17.26
C ARG A 86 -0.46 -16.71 -16.30
N GLN A 87 -1.39 -16.40 -15.39
CA GLN A 87 -2.00 -17.37 -14.49
C GLN A 87 -3.13 -18.16 -15.16
N GLY A 88 -3.45 -17.88 -16.43
CA GLY A 88 -4.58 -18.49 -17.13
C GLY A 88 -5.94 -18.05 -16.57
N SER A 89 -5.97 -16.96 -15.80
CA SER A 89 -7.21 -16.38 -15.27
C SER A 89 -7.84 -15.46 -16.33
N SER A 90 -9.15 -15.59 -16.49
CA SER A 90 -9.99 -14.67 -17.26
C SER A 90 -10.59 -13.56 -16.41
N ASP A 91 -10.23 -13.47 -15.13
CA ASP A 91 -10.78 -12.49 -14.21
C ASP A 91 -10.25 -11.09 -14.53
N GLU A 92 -11.03 -10.07 -14.18
CA GLU A 92 -10.55 -8.69 -14.17
C GLU A 92 -9.77 -8.43 -12.88
N ALA A 93 -8.72 -7.62 -12.98
CA ALA A 93 -8.04 -7.12 -11.82
C ALA A 93 -8.93 -6.16 -11.02
N VAL A 94 -8.89 -6.33 -9.71
CA VAL A 94 -9.68 -5.54 -8.77
C VAL A 94 -8.77 -4.97 -7.69
N PHE A 95 -9.14 -3.80 -7.16
CA PHE A 95 -8.43 -3.23 -6.03
C PHE A 95 -8.61 -4.11 -4.79
N CYS A 96 -9.86 -4.36 -4.40
CA CYS A 96 -10.22 -5.22 -3.27
C CYS A 96 -11.63 -5.81 -3.49
N ASN A 97 -11.80 -7.13 -3.31
CA ASN A 97 -13.12 -7.78 -3.38
C ASN A 97 -13.73 -7.89 -1.98
N LYS A 98 -14.95 -7.38 -1.79
CA LYS A 98 -15.74 -7.55 -0.55
C LYS A 98 -15.07 -7.02 0.74
N GLY A 99 -14.09 -6.12 0.60
CA GLY A 99 -13.39 -5.45 1.70
C GLY A 99 -12.13 -6.19 2.14
N ALA A 100 -11.15 -5.46 2.68
CA ALA A 100 -9.84 -6.03 2.98
C ALA A 100 -9.88 -7.05 4.13
N SER A 101 -9.31 -8.22 3.87
CA SER A 101 -9.34 -9.38 4.74
C SER A 101 -7.95 -10.03 4.83
N ARG A 102 -7.62 -10.59 6.00
CA ARG A 102 -6.37 -11.35 6.19
C ARG A 102 -6.25 -12.59 5.30
N PHE A 103 -7.36 -13.04 4.71
CA PHE A 103 -7.36 -14.20 3.83
C PHE A 103 -6.98 -13.82 2.40
N ASP A 104 -6.92 -12.52 2.09
CA ASP A 104 -6.71 -12.03 0.73
C ASP A 104 -5.25 -12.21 0.31
N PHE A 105 -4.34 -12.54 1.22
CA PHE A 105 -2.91 -12.65 0.95
C PHE A 105 -2.24 -13.81 1.72
N GLY A 106 -1.05 -14.19 1.26
CA GLY A 106 -0.21 -15.22 1.87
C GLY A 106 1.27 -14.87 1.73
N GLN A 107 2.11 -15.41 2.61
CA GLN A 107 3.55 -15.18 2.58
C GLN A 107 4.14 -15.70 1.27
N GLY A 108 4.79 -14.81 0.50
CA GLY A 108 5.58 -15.17 -0.67
C GLY A 108 7.00 -15.66 -0.29
N SER A 109 7.91 -15.69 -1.25
CA SER A 109 9.30 -16.18 -1.05
C SER A 109 10.24 -15.17 -0.35
N VAL A 110 9.74 -14.02 0.08
CA VAL A 110 10.56 -12.87 0.53
C VAL A 110 10.14 -12.40 1.93
N GLY A 111 11.09 -11.93 2.74
CA GLY A 111 11.02 -11.71 4.20
C GLY A 111 10.09 -10.60 4.74
N ASN A 112 8.89 -10.42 4.18
CA ASN A 112 7.91 -9.41 4.60
C ASN A 112 6.91 -9.90 5.67
N CYS A 113 7.28 -10.90 6.48
CA CYS A 113 6.39 -11.50 7.48
C CYS A 113 5.91 -10.51 8.54
N TRP A 114 6.75 -9.53 8.92
CA TRP A 114 6.39 -8.48 9.88
C TRP A 114 5.32 -7.54 9.31
N PHE A 115 5.41 -7.19 8.02
CA PHE A 115 4.44 -6.34 7.33
C PHE A 115 3.11 -7.09 7.19
N LEU A 116 3.15 -8.34 6.73
CA LEU A 116 1.98 -9.20 6.61
C LEU A 116 1.27 -9.46 7.95
N ALA A 117 2.04 -9.65 9.03
CA ALA A 117 1.49 -9.79 10.37
C ALA A 117 0.79 -8.51 10.82
N ALA A 118 1.39 -7.34 10.57
CA ALA A 118 0.79 -6.04 10.89
C ALA A 118 -0.52 -5.80 10.11
N ILE A 119 -0.52 -6.04 8.79
CA ILE A 119 -1.73 -5.91 7.97
C ILE A 119 -2.79 -6.92 8.39
N SER A 120 -2.41 -8.17 8.68
CA SER A 120 -3.34 -9.20 9.17
C SER A 120 -4.02 -8.77 10.47
N ALA A 121 -3.26 -8.20 11.42
CA ALA A 121 -3.80 -7.66 12.66
C ALA A 121 -4.75 -6.47 12.39
N LEU A 122 -4.37 -5.58 11.48
CA LEU A 122 -5.17 -4.41 11.10
C LEU A 122 -6.53 -4.80 10.52
N THR A 123 -6.62 -5.92 9.79
CA THR A 123 -7.91 -6.38 9.22
C THR A 123 -8.99 -6.70 10.26
N PHE A 124 -8.61 -6.95 11.53
CA PHE A 124 -9.58 -7.11 12.63
C PHE A 124 -10.18 -5.78 13.10
N HIS A 125 -9.56 -4.65 12.75
CA HIS A 125 -9.99 -3.31 13.13
C HIS A 125 -10.55 -2.55 11.92
N LYS A 126 -11.77 -2.90 11.50
CA LYS A 126 -12.41 -2.36 10.28
C LYS A 126 -12.36 -0.83 10.16
N SER A 127 -12.57 -0.09 11.26
CA SER A 127 -12.53 1.38 11.27
C SER A 127 -11.14 1.95 10.99
N LEU A 128 -10.08 1.29 11.46
CA LEU A 128 -8.70 1.66 11.11
C LEU A 128 -8.36 1.19 9.70
N MET A 129 -8.87 0.03 9.27
CA MET A 129 -8.62 -0.50 7.94
C MET A 129 -9.14 0.43 6.84
N VAL A 130 -10.36 0.95 6.97
CA VAL A 130 -10.90 1.93 5.99
C VAL A 130 -10.16 3.26 6.00
N GLN A 131 -9.49 3.58 7.12
CA GLN A 131 -8.64 4.76 7.19
C GLN A 131 -7.32 4.53 6.45
N VAL A 132 -6.68 3.37 6.64
CA VAL A 132 -5.39 3.03 6.00
C VAL A 132 -5.55 2.72 4.51
N VAL A 133 -6.61 2.01 4.15
CA VAL A 133 -6.95 1.60 2.78
C VAL A 133 -8.31 2.21 2.41
N PRO A 134 -8.32 3.43 1.85
CA PRO A 134 -9.53 4.03 1.28
C PRO A 134 -10.11 3.11 0.20
N MET A 135 -11.38 2.73 0.37
CA MET A 135 -12.06 1.73 -0.48
C MET A 135 -12.73 2.33 -1.73
N ASP A 136 -12.60 3.63 -1.95
CA ASP A 136 -13.11 4.41 -3.08
C ASP A 136 -12.17 4.36 -4.32
N GLN A 137 -11.31 3.36 -4.36
CA GLN A 137 -10.31 3.14 -5.42
C GLN A 137 -10.67 1.90 -6.25
N SER A 138 -10.38 1.95 -7.55
CA SER A 138 -10.66 0.85 -8.49
C SER A 138 -9.59 0.82 -9.58
N PHE A 139 -9.62 -0.17 -10.48
CA PHE A 139 -8.80 -0.19 -11.71
C PHE A 139 -9.55 0.32 -12.95
N LYS A 140 -10.84 0.69 -12.82
CA LYS A 140 -11.69 1.04 -13.98
C LYS A 140 -11.55 2.50 -14.42
N ASP A 141 -11.25 3.41 -13.50
CA ASP A 141 -11.20 4.87 -13.73
C ASP A 141 -10.02 5.56 -13.00
N HIS A 142 -8.91 4.86 -12.85
CA HIS A 142 -7.85 5.23 -11.90
C HIS A 142 -6.71 6.03 -12.49
N ALA A 143 -6.58 6.11 -13.81
CA ALA A 143 -5.43 6.72 -14.47
C ALA A 143 -4.07 6.25 -13.89
N GLY A 144 -3.98 5.00 -13.41
CA GLY A 144 -2.78 4.45 -12.79
C GLY A 144 -2.43 5.02 -11.42
N ILE A 145 -3.35 5.69 -10.71
CA ILE A 145 -3.08 6.35 -9.42
C ILE A 145 -3.85 5.73 -8.25
N PHE A 146 -3.16 5.52 -7.13
CA PHE A 146 -3.71 5.02 -5.87
C PHE A 146 -3.20 5.85 -4.68
N HIS A 147 -3.82 5.71 -3.52
CA HIS A 147 -3.35 6.31 -2.28
C HIS A 147 -3.67 5.46 -1.05
N PHE A 148 -2.85 5.64 -0.01
CA PHE A 148 -2.96 4.95 1.27
C PHE A 148 -2.61 5.91 2.39
N ARG A 149 -3.14 5.66 3.60
CA ARG A 149 -2.89 6.53 4.75
C ARG A 149 -2.11 5.81 5.82
N PHE A 150 -1.08 6.48 6.34
CA PHE A 150 -0.28 5.97 7.44
C PHE A 150 -0.36 6.93 8.62
N TRP A 151 -0.33 6.36 9.82
CA TRP A 151 -0.23 7.12 11.06
C TRP A 151 1.23 7.15 11.53
N ARG A 152 1.81 8.33 11.66
CA ARG A 152 3.19 8.50 12.17
C ARG A 152 3.28 9.77 12.99
N PHE A 153 4.01 9.70 14.11
CA PHE A 153 4.27 10.86 14.97
C PHE A 153 3.03 11.68 15.29
N GLY A 154 1.93 10.99 15.60
CA GLY A 154 0.68 11.60 16.04
C GLY A 154 -0.23 12.14 14.96
N HIS A 155 0.07 12.00 13.66
CA HIS A 155 -0.79 12.49 12.59
C HIS A 155 -0.94 11.49 11.43
N TRP A 156 -2.03 11.64 10.67
CA TRP A 156 -2.29 10.90 9.44
C TRP A 156 -1.58 11.56 8.26
N VAL A 157 -0.97 10.72 7.41
CA VAL A 157 -0.31 11.14 6.17
C VAL A 157 -0.88 10.33 5.02
N ASP A 158 -1.34 11.02 3.97
CA ASP A 158 -1.81 10.46 2.71
C ASP A 158 -0.65 10.31 1.73
N VAL A 159 -0.41 9.08 1.27
CA VAL A 159 0.68 8.73 0.36
C VAL A 159 0.08 8.27 -0.96
N VAL A 160 0.31 9.07 -2.00
CA VAL A 160 -0.09 8.78 -3.37
C VAL A 160 0.96 7.91 -4.05
N ILE A 161 0.58 6.93 -4.86
CA ILE A 161 1.49 6.11 -5.67
C ILE A 161 0.92 5.87 -7.06
N ASP A 162 1.78 5.52 -8.01
CA ASP A 162 1.35 4.88 -9.25
C ASP A 162 1.21 3.35 -9.10
N ASP A 163 0.70 2.67 -10.12
CA ASP A 163 0.46 1.23 -10.14
C ASP A 163 1.61 0.37 -10.70
N HIS A 164 2.79 0.96 -10.92
CA HIS A 164 3.96 0.23 -11.40
C HIS A 164 4.53 -0.66 -10.28
N LEU A 165 4.34 -1.97 -10.37
CA LEU A 165 4.84 -2.90 -9.36
C LEU A 165 6.17 -3.56 -9.79
N PRO A 166 7.10 -3.80 -8.85
CA PRO A 166 8.37 -4.46 -9.13
C PRO A 166 8.16 -5.95 -9.43
N VAL A 167 8.84 -6.42 -10.48
CA VAL A 167 8.76 -7.81 -10.97
C VAL A 167 10.16 -8.41 -10.99
N LEU A 168 10.28 -9.61 -10.43
CA LEU A 168 11.48 -10.46 -10.48
C LEU A 168 11.11 -11.82 -11.05
N ASP A 169 11.85 -12.32 -12.05
CA ASP A 169 11.59 -13.61 -12.70
C ASP A 169 10.12 -13.77 -13.13
N ASN A 170 9.55 -12.73 -13.72
CA ASN A 170 8.15 -12.67 -14.16
C ASN A 170 7.09 -12.81 -13.06
N LYS A 171 7.48 -12.63 -11.78
CA LYS A 171 6.60 -12.69 -10.61
C LYS A 171 6.66 -11.37 -9.84
N LEU A 172 5.55 -10.96 -9.23
CA LEU A 172 5.56 -9.86 -8.26
C LEU A 172 6.60 -10.13 -7.18
N LEU A 173 7.47 -9.15 -6.95
CA LEU A 173 8.38 -9.16 -5.81
C LEU A 173 7.61 -8.92 -4.50
N SER A 174 6.51 -8.15 -4.60
CA SER A 174 5.59 -7.85 -3.51
C SER A 174 4.77 -9.07 -3.07
N VAL A 175 4.05 -8.91 -1.97
CA VAL A 175 2.98 -9.84 -1.55
C VAL A 175 2.05 -10.13 -2.71
N ARG A 176 1.61 -11.39 -2.82
CA ARG A 176 0.56 -11.80 -3.78
C ARG A 176 -0.75 -12.09 -3.06
N SER A 177 -1.84 -11.74 -3.72
CA SER A 177 -3.17 -12.13 -3.27
C SER A 177 -3.36 -13.64 -3.41
N LYS A 178 -4.16 -14.24 -2.51
CA LYS A 178 -4.64 -15.63 -2.64
C LYS A 178 -5.70 -15.79 -3.73
N SER A 179 -6.55 -14.79 -3.94
CA SER A 179 -7.55 -14.77 -5.03
C SER A 179 -6.90 -14.49 -6.40
N GLY A 180 -5.65 -14.01 -6.42
CA GLY A 180 -4.86 -13.83 -7.63
C GLY A 180 -5.18 -12.57 -8.44
N ASN A 181 -6.39 -12.00 -8.27
CA ASN A 181 -6.85 -10.79 -8.96
C ASN A 181 -7.00 -9.55 -8.07
N GLU A 182 -6.63 -9.63 -6.79
CA GLU A 182 -6.65 -8.49 -5.86
C GLU A 182 -5.27 -7.88 -5.63
N PHE A 183 -5.20 -6.55 -5.69
CA PHE A 183 -3.92 -5.83 -5.71
C PHE A 183 -3.74 -4.78 -4.62
N TRP A 184 -4.71 -4.59 -3.72
CA TRP A 184 -4.59 -3.61 -2.63
C TRP A 184 -3.37 -3.88 -1.72
N VAL A 185 -3.00 -5.14 -1.47
CA VAL A 185 -1.83 -5.49 -0.63
C VAL A 185 -0.50 -5.17 -1.31
N PRO A 186 -0.23 -5.60 -2.57
CA PRO A 186 0.94 -5.12 -3.32
C PRO A 186 1.08 -3.60 -3.35
N LEU A 187 -0.03 -2.90 -3.60
CA LEU A 187 -0.05 -1.44 -3.69
C LEU A 187 0.20 -0.79 -2.32
N LEU A 188 -0.37 -1.34 -1.24
CA LEU A 188 -0.13 -0.87 0.12
C LEU A 188 1.35 -1.06 0.52
N GLU A 189 1.94 -2.21 0.18
CA GLU A 189 3.38 -2.48 0.41
C GLU A 189 4.25 -1.44 -0.31
N LYS A 190 3.92 -1.13 -1.57
CA LYS A 190 4.61 -0.07 -2.33
C LYS A 190 4.44 1.31 -1.69
N ALA A 191 3.24 1.67 -1.25
CA ALA A 191 3.01 2.96 -0.60
C ALA A 191 3.79 3.08 0.71
N TYR A 192 3.90 1.98 1.48
CA TYR A 192 4.71 1.95 2.69
C TYR A 192 6.21 2.07 2.38
N ALA A 193 6.71 1.37 1.36
CA ALA A 193 8.09 1.52 0.87
C ALA A 193 8.42 2.95 0.46
N LYS A 194 7.51 3.61 -0.27
CA LYS A 194 7.64 5.02 -0.61
C LYS A 194 7.71 5.89 0.64
N TYR A 195 6.83 5.65 1.60
CA TYR A 195 6.76 6.44 2.83
C TYR A 195 8.04 6.35 3.68
N GLU A 196 8.67 5.17 3.75
CA GLU A 196 9.98 4.96 4.38
C GLU A 196 11.16 5.30 3.46
N ASN A 197 10.90 5.81 2.25
CA ASN A 197 11.87 6.19 1.22
C ASN A 197 12.76 5.04 0.67
N LYS A 198 12.40 3.77 0.84
CA LYS A 198 13.20 2.62 0.38
C LYS A 198 12.35 1.35 0.14
N LEU A 199 12.30 0.85 -1.10
CA LEU A 199 11.62 -0.42 -1.44
C LEU A 199 12.43 -1.67 -1.07
N ALA A 200 13.76 -1.69 -1.25
CA ALA A 200 14.60 -2.86 -0.92
C ALA A 200 14.57 -3.23 0.57
N HIS A 201 14.28 -2.29 1.47
CA HIS A 201 14.24 -2.53 2.90
C HIS A 201 13.12 -3.51 3.30
N LEU A 202 12.02 -3.56 2.53
CA LEU A 202 10.93 -4.51 2.79
C LEU A 202 11.29 -5.95 2.40
N HIS A 203 12.30 -6.13 1.55
CA HIS A 203 12.57 -7.42 0.90
C HIS A 203 13.95 -8.00 1.23
N PHE A 204 14.96 -7.17 1.50
CA PHE A 204 16.37 -7.60 1.55
C PHE A 204 17.05 -7.46 2.90
N GLU A 205 16.44 -6.80 3.91
CA GLU A 205 17.03 -6.69 5.25
C GLU A 205 17.23 -8.02 5.99
N HIS A 206 16.55 -9.10 5.57
CA HIS A 206 16.74 -10.43 6.15
C HIS A 206 17.60 -11.40 5.32
N CYS A 207 17.98 -11.05 4.08
CA CYS A 207 18.87 -11.91 3.30
C CYS A 207 20.35 -11.70 3.63
N SER A 208 20.71 -10.64 4.37
CA SER A 208 22.10 -10.36 4.76
C SER A 208 22.58 -11.11 6.00
N MET A 209 21.73 -11.93 6.64
CA MET A 209 22.10 -12.73 7.83
C MET A 209 22.32 -14.23 7.55
N LEU A 210 22.46 -14.63 6.28
CA LEU A 210 22.77 -16.02 5.90
C LEU A 210 24.06 -16.16 5.10
N HIS A 211 25.09 -15.40 5.46
CA HIS A 211 26.48 -15.71 5.10
C HIS A 211 27.39 -15.60 6.32
#